data_AF-A0A6C0CD25-F1
#
_entry.id   AF-A0A6C0CD25-F1
#
_cell.length_a   1.000
_cell.length_b   1.000
_cell.length_c   1.000
_cell.angle_alpha   90.00
_cell.angle_beta   90.00
_cell.angle_gamma   90.00
#
_symmetry.space_group_name_H-M   'P 1'
#
loop_
_entity.id
_entity.type
_entity.pdbx_description
1 polymer ?
#
loop_
_entity_poly.entity_id
_entity_poly.type
_entity_poly.pdbx_seq_one_letter_code
_entity_poly.pdbx_strand_id
1 'polypeptide(L)'
;MFSKLLSSSDNVKLNSWIKKKDKPLFITGYNGSGKTYWANELLKDYHIININSEHIKFSKDITEHLQSSLLKKDIFMMISPDNEYKALLIDDIQLFIQSDKPTLSKIHKFVRSINYIKYPIIFICNETEDKCCKSMKLISYVIEINYNKQHYRDILCDKFDNDIISSFIKQTKNLNTIISTAGNFDEIKKDNELPVDVTLNNILTKEYTITDIIRLCSSDYTVISLNTLENIPYLIKPLNNNILYDNYKSVVYDDYIEYKYIQNNIDVDVRIFYSCVYPLLNIKSYINNMVKLKYNKYISHSIIQIHNQTILRDETELYLGIVSNMYKSLTDDDITINLDNINLKTLEKQMKVFNYYYNKNMNKKQFTKIIKNLQK
;
A
#
# COMPACT_ATOMS: atom_id res chain seq x y z
N MET A 1 29.27 -3.37 -11.29
CA MET A 1 28.37 -2.57 -10.42
C MET A 1 27.42 -3.47 -9.62
N PHE A 2 26.63 -4.34 -10.27
CA PHE A 2 25.56 -5.11 -9.62
C PHE A 2 25.99 -6.28 -8.73
N SER A 3 27.22 -6.80 -8.85
CA SER A 3 27.70 -7.91 -8.00
C SER A 3 27.77 -7.56 -6.51
N LYS A 4 27.86 -6.26 -6.18
CA LYS A 4 27.84 -5.77 -4.79
C LYS A 4 26.44 -5.78 -4.17
N LEU A 5 25.39 -5.87 -4.98
CA LEU A 5 24.00 -5.73 -4.53
C LEU A 5 23.31 -7.08 -4.24
N LEU A 6 23.93 -8.19 -4.66
CA LEU A 6 23.40 -9.53 -4.50
C LEU A 6 24.12 -10.30 -3.39
N SER A 7 23.41 -11.29 -2.83
CA SER A 7 24.03 -12.28 -1.96
C SER A 7 25.15 -13.04 -2.69
N SER A 8 26.12 -13.58 -1.95
CA SER A 8 27.19 -14.40 -2.54
C SER A 8 26.63 -15.59 -3.32
N SER A 9 25.58 -16.23 -2.81
CA SER A 9 24.88 -17.32 -3.50
C SER A 9 24.21 -16.89 -4.80
N ASP A 10 23.57 -15.72 -4.83
CA ASP A 10 22.87 -15.26 -6.03
C ASP A 10 23.84 -14.74 -7.08
N ASN A 11 24.99 -14.19 -6.67
CA ASN A 11 26.09 -13.88 -7.58
C ASN A 11 26.62 -15.13 -8.30
N VAL A 12 26.75 -16.27 -7.59
CA VAL A 12 27.18 -17.54 -8.21
C VAL A 12 26.13 -18.01 -9.23
N LYS A 13 24.84 -17.95 -8.88
CA LYS A 13 23.75 -18.30 -9.81
C LYS A 13 23.74 -17.40 -11.05
N LEU A 14 23.88 -16.09 -10.86
CA LEU A 14 23.94 -15.12 -11.94
C LEU A 14 25.11 -15.40 -12.87
N ASN A 15 26.30 -15.58 -12.33
CA ASN A 15 27.49 -15.85 -13.13
C ASN A 15 27.37 -17.18 -13.89
N SER A 16 26.76 -18.20 -13.27
CA SER A 16 26.42 -19.45 -13.96
C SER A 16 25.45 -19.21 -15.11
N TRP A 17 24.40 -18.42 -14.88
CA TRP A 17 23.40 -18.10 -15.88
C TRP A 17 23.98 -17.31 -17.06
N ILE A 18 24.76 -16.25 -16.80
CA ILE A 18 25.41 -15.43 -17.84
C ILE A 18 26.27 -16.29 -18.78
N LYS A 19 26.98 -17.29 -18.22
CA LYS A 19 27.85 -18.20 -18.97
C LYS A 19 27.08 -19.27 -19.75
N LYS A 20 26.06 -19.90 -19.13
CA LYS A 20 25.39 -21.08 -19.70
C LYS A 20 24.08 -20.78 -20.42
N LYS A 21 23.27 -19.87 -19.87
CA LYS A 21 21.91 -19.52 -20.32
C LYS A 21 21.05 -20.76 -20.61
N ASP A 22 21.25 -21.84 -19.85
CA ASP A 22 20.62 -23.15 -20.02
C ASP A 22 19.23 -23.24 -19.39
N LYS A 23 18.84 -22.23 -18.62
CA LYS A 23 17.52 -22.09 -17.99
C LYS A 23 17.10 -20.62 -17.99
N PRO A 24 15.81 -20.31 -17.86
CA PRO A 24 15.36 -18.94 -17.63
C PRO A 24 15.93 -18.36 -16.33
N LEU A 25 16.03 -17.04 -16.27
CA LEU A 25 16.33 -16.29 -15.05
C LEU A 25 15.03 -15.76 -14.46
N PHE A 26 14.85 -15.88 -13.15
CA PHE A 26 13.68 -15.38 -12.44
C PHE A 26 14.14 -14.36 -11.39
N ILE A 27 13.80 -13.09 -11.60
CA ILE A 27 14.20 -11.96 -10.76
C ILE A 27 13.02 -11.58 -9.88
N THR A 28 13.22 -11.63 -8.56
CA THR A 28 12.21 -11.23 -7.56
C THR A 28 12.68 -10.11 -6.67
N GLY A 29 11.74 -9.38 -6.08
CA GLY A 29 12.02 -8.35 -5.08
C GLY A 29 10.87 -7.34 -4.98
N TYR A 30 11.00 -6.39 -4.06
CA TYR A 30 9.97 -5.37 -3.80
C TYR A 30 9.69 -4.45 -4.99
N ASN A 31 8.57 -3.73 -4.94
CA ASN A 31 8.22 -2.72 -5.93
C ASN A 31 9.29 -1.64 -6.03
N GLY A 32 9.64 -1.28 -7.28
CA GLY A 32 10.61 -0.23 -7.56
C GLY A 32 12.04 -0.52 -7.08
N SER A 33 12.41 -1.79 -6.92
CA SER A 33 13.79 -2.20 -6.64
C SER A 33 14.70 -2.25 -7.88
N GLY A 34 14.27 -1.73 -9.03
CA GLY A 34 15.08 -1.70 -10.25
C GLY A 34 15.20 -3.04 -10.99
N LYS A 35 14.28 -3.99 -10.76
CA LYS A 35 14.28 -5.32 -11.44
C LYS A 35 14.31 -5.21 -12.96
N THR A 36 13.43 -4.38 -13.54
CA THR A 36 13.34 -4.16 -14.99
C THR A 36 14.61 -3.54 -15.55
N TYR A 37 15.15 -2.52 -14.87
CA TYR A 37 16.44 -1.91 -15.22
C TYR A 37 17.55 -2.97 -15.24
N TRP A 38 17.59 -3.82 -14.22
CA TRP A 38 18.60 -4.86 -14.10
C TRP A 38 18.47 -5.93 -15.19
N ALA A 39 17.25 -6.33 -15.56
CA ALA A 39 17.03 -7.26 -16.65
C ALA A 39 17.44 -6.69 -18.02
N ASN A 40 17.13 -5.41 -18.27
CA ASN A 40 17.54 -4.74 -19.50
C ASN A 40 19.06 -4.63 -19.60
N GLU A 41 19.76 -4.30 -18.52
CA GLU A 41 21.23 -4.27 -18.49
C GLU A 41 21.86 -5.65 -18.76
N LEU A 42 21.24 -6.73 -18.26
CA LEU A 42 21.70 -8.11 -18.52
C LEU A 42 21.48 -8.55 -19.97
N LEU A 43 20.49 -7.94 -20.65
CA LEU A 43 20.10 -8.25 -22.02
C LEU A 43 20.49 -7.16 -23.01
N LYS A 44 21.34 -6.20 -22.63
CA LYS A 44 21.68 -5.02 -23.45
C LYS A 44 22.24 -5.34 -24.84
N ASP A 45 22.88 -6.50 -24.98
CA ASP A 45 23.48 -6.99 -26.23
C ASP A 45 22.49 -7.84 -27.06
N TYR A 46 21.21 -7.89 -26.66
CA TYR A 46 20.15 -8.65 -27.31
C TYR A 46 19.01 -7.73 -27.76
N HIS A 47 18.32 -8.12 -28.83
CA HIS A 47 17.04 -7.51 -29.17
C HIS A 47 15.94 -8.05 -28.25
N ILE A 48 15.47 -7.21 -27.32
CA ILE A 48 14.53 -7.60 -26.26
C ILE A 48 13.09 -7.59 -26.77
N ILE A 49 12.45 -8.76 -26.79
CA ILE A 49 11.00 -8.88 -26.94
C ILE A 49 10.39 -8.78 -25.54
N ASN A 50 9.70 -7.68 -25.25
CA ASN A 50 9.14 -7.40 -23.93
C ASN A 50 7.64 -7.76 -23.88
N ILE A 51 7.26 -8.62 -22.94
CA ILE A 51 5.87 -8.90 -22.59
C ILE A 51 5.59 -8.26 -21.23
N ASN A 52 4.76 -7.22 -21.23
CA ASN A 52 4.40 -6.42 -20.06
C ASN A 52 2.87 -6.46 -19.82
N SER A 53 2.39 -5.66 -18.88
CA SER A 53 0.98 -5.53 -18.54
C SER A 53 0.06 -5.12 -19.69
N GLU A 54 0.57 -4.51 -20.76
CA GLU A 54 -0.24 -4.12 -21.93
C GLU A 54 -0.75 -5.35 -22.71
N HIS A 55 -0.14 -6.52 -22.49
CA HIS A 55 -0.54 -7.79 -23.09
C HIS A 55 -1.60 -8.53 -22.27
N ILE A 56 -2.14 -7.91 -21.22
CA ILE A 56 -3.27 -8.43 -20.45
C ILE A 56 -4.55 -8.22 -21.28
N LYS A 57 -5.38 -9.27 -21.43
CA LYS A 57 -6.56 -9.27 -22.32
C LYS A 57 -6.20 -8.98 -23.79
N PHE A 58 -4.99 -9.34 -24.21
CA PHE A 58 -4.58 -9.23 -25.60
C PHE A 58 -5.53 -10.03 -26.50
N SER A 59 -6.12 -9.37 -27.49
CA SER A 59 -7.19 -9.95 -28.32
C SER A 59 -6.70 -11.03 -29.29
N LYS A 60 -5.39 -11.07 -29.58
CA LYS A 60 -4.74 -12.08 -30.44
C LYS A 60 -4.13 -13.19 -29.59
N ASP A 61 -3.84 -14.35 -30.20
CA ASP A 61 -3.17 -15.42 -29.45
C ASP A 61 -1.72 -15.04 -29.12
N ILE A 62 -1.43 -14.88 -27.82
CA ILE A 62 -0.10 -14.57 -27.29
C ILE A 62 0.98 -15.54 -27.79
N THR A 63 0.61 -16.79 -28.05
CA THR A 63 1.53 -17.83 -28.52
C THR A 63 1.99 -17.55 -29.94
N GLU A 64 1.07 -17.12 -30.81
CA GLU A 64 1.37 -16.75 -32.20
C GLU A 64 2.21 -15.48 -32.25
N HIS A 65 1.90 -14.51 -31.38
CA HIS A 65 2.71 -13.30 -31.23
C HIS A 65 4.15 -13.63 -30.78
N LEU A 66 4.32 -14.51 -29.79
CA LEU A 66 5.63 -14.94 -29.33
C LEU A 66 6.39 -15.75 -30.39
N GLN A 67 5.72 -16.64 -31.13
CA GLN A 67 6.34 -17.38 -32.22
C GLN A 67 6.84 -16.45 -33.33
N SER A 68 5.99 -15.52 -33.77
CA SER A 68 6.35 -14.57 -34.82
C SER A 68 7.45 -13.61 -34.36
N SER A 69 7.36 -13.08 -33.15
CA SER A 69 8.28 -12.05 -32.66
C SER A 69 9.60 -12.62 -32.16
N LEU A 70 9.65 -13.85 -31.61
CA LEU A 70 10.89 -14.41 -31.08
C LEU A 70 11.63 -15.30 -32.09
N LEU A 71 10.91 -16.10 -32.89
CA LEU A 71 11.54 -17.12 -33.73
C LEU A 71 11.87 -16.65 -35.15
N LYS A 72 11.15 -15.65 -35.67
CA LYS A 72 11.45 -15.06 -36.99
C LYS A 72 12.59 -14.05 -36.87
N LYS A 73 13.37 -13.85 -37.93
CA LYS A 73 14.35 -12.76 -37.98
C LYS A 73 13.65 -11.44 -38.25
N ASP A 74 14.03 -10.40 -37.52
CA ASP A 74 13.53 -9.04 -37.76
C ASP A 74 14.39 -8.33 -38.80
N ILE A 75 13.86 -7.24 -39.35
CA ILE A 75 14.55 -6.39 -40.32
C ILE A 75 15.86 -5.86 -39.72
N PHE A 76 15.87 -5.47 -38.44
CA PHE A 76 17.08 -5.03 -37.74
C PHE A 76 18.18 -6.09 -37.77
N MET A 77 17.83 -7.36 -37.49
CA MET A 77 18.79 -8.48 -37.57
C MET A 77 19.28 -8.79 -38.99
N MET A 78 18.59 -8.30 -40.04
CA MET A 78 19.03 -8.47 -41.42
C MET A 78 19.97 -7.35 -41.87
N ILE A 79 19.90 -6.17 -41.24
CA ILE A 79 20.66 -4.97 -41.60
C ILE A 79 21.90 -4.84 -40.71
N SER A 80 21.82 -5.25 -39.44
CA SER A 80 22.94 -5.20 -38.51
C SER A 80 24.05 -6.18 -38.92
N PRO A 81 25.32 -5.73 -38.97
CA PRO A 81 26.45 -6.58 -39.30
C PRO A 81 26.77 -7.58 -38.17
N ASP A 82 26.37 -7.27 -36.94
CA ASP A 82 26.47 -8.15 -35.79
C ASP A 82 25.27 -9.09 -35.72
N ASN A 83 25.50 -10.37 -35.42
CA ASN A 83 24.43 -11.35 -35.19
C ASN A 83 23.67 -10.99 -33.91
N GLU A 84 22.73 -10.05 -34.00
CA GLU A 84 21.85 -9.67 -32.89
C GLU A 84 20.95 -10.85 -32.56
N TYR A 85 21.13 -11.46 -31.38
CA TYR A 85 20.25 -12.52 -30.89
C TYR A 85 19.06 -11.90 -30.18
N LYS A 86 17.90 -12.56 -30.25
CA LYS A 86 16.69 -12.13 -29.53
C LYS A 86 16.67 -12.69 -28.12
N ALA A 87 16.17 -11.89 -27.19
CA ALA A 87 15.87 -12.32 -25.83
C ALA A 87 14.41 -12.03 -25.49
N LEU A 88 13.85 -12.81 -24.56
CA LEU A 88 12.49 -12.65 -24.08
C LEU A 88 12.50 -12.12 -22.65
N LEU A 89 11.90 -10.96 -22.45
CA LEU A 89 11.67 -10.38 -21.14
C LEU A 89 10.17 -10.44 -20.84
N ILE A 90 9.79 -11.08 -19.75
CA ILE A 90 8.40 -11.12 -19.29
C ILE A 90 8.36 -10.36 -17.97
N ASP A 91 7.83 -9.15 -18.04
CA ASP A 91 7.75 -8.22 -16.91
C ASP A 91 6.40 -8.31 -16.19
N ASP A 92 6.40 -7.93 -14.91
CA ASP A 92 5.23 -7.82 -14.05
C ASP A 92 4.27 -9.03 -14.08
N ILE A 93 4.82 -10.25 -13.96
CA ILE A 93 4.06 -11.50 -13.95
C ILE A 93 2.92 -11.50 -12.92
N GLN A 94 3.10 -10.79 -11.80
CA GLN A 94 2.07 -10.65 -10.76
C GLN A 94 0.76 -10.05 -11.30
N LEU A 95 0.81 -9.18 -12.31
CA LEU A 95 -0.38 -8.54 -12.88
C LEU A 95 -1.17 -9.54 -13.73
N PHE A 96 -0.49 -10.41 -14.48
CA PHE A 96 -1.14 -11.50 -15.22
C PHE A 96 -1.81 -12.50 -14.29
N ILE A 97 -1.24 -12.78 -13.12
CA ILE A 97 -1.88 -13.65 -12.11
C ILE A 97 -3.22 -13.06 -11.64
N GLN A 98 -3.29 -11.76 -11.45
CA GLN A 98 -4.48 -11.08 -10.94
C GLN A 98 -5.57 -10.94 -12.00
N SER A 99 -5.19 -10.72 -13.26
CA SER A 99 -6.12 -10.28 -14.30
C SER A 99 -6.32 -11.28 -15.45
N ASP A 100 -5.34 -12.11 -15.78
CA ASP A 100 -5.36 -13.00 -16.95
C ASP A 100 -4.46 -14.25 -16.79
N LYS A 101 -4.86 -15.14 -15.87
CA LYS A 101 -4.18 -16.42 -15.62
C LYS A 101 -4.10 -17.35 -16.86
N PRO A 102 -5.12 -17.41 -17.76
CA PRO A 102 -5.03 -18.19 -18.98
C PRO A 102 -3.86 -17.78 -19.88
N THR A 103 -3.67 -16.48 -20.12
CA THR A 103 -2.56 -15.96 -20.92
C THR A 103 -1.21 -16.31 -20.30
N LEU A 104 -1.07 -16.16 -18.98
CA LEU A 104 0.15 -16.57 -18.27
C LEU A 104 0.46 -18.06 -18.43
N SER A 105 -0.57 -18.90 -18.39
CA SER A 105 -0.43 -20.34 -18.58
C SER A 105 0.03 -20.71 -20.00
N LYS A 106 -0.44 -19.97 -21.02
CA LYS A 106 0.05 -20.12 -22.39
C LYS A 106 1.52 -19.70 -22.52
N ILE A 107 1.88 -18.55 -21.95
CA ILE A 107 3.28 -18.06 -21.92
C ILE A 107 4.19 -19.10 -21.26
N HIS A 108 3.79 -19.64 -20.11
CA HIS A 108 4.58 -20.66 -19.40
C HIS A 108 4.78 -21.94 -20.22
N LYS A 109 3.74 -22.42 -20.92
CA LYS A 109 3.84 -23.57 -21.82
C LYS A 109 4.79 -23.30 -22.99
N PHE A 110 4.68 -22.12 -23.59
CA PHE A 110 5.55 -21.70 -24.69
C PHE A 110 7.03 -21.62 -24.24
N VAL A 111 7.31 -20.99 -23.10
CA VAL A 111 8.68 -20.88 -22.57
C VAL A 111 9.32 -22.26 -22.37
N ARG A 112 8.56 -23.26 -21.91
CA ARG A 112 9.06 -24.63 -21.71
C ARG A 112 9.49 -25.33 -23.00
N SER A 113 9.01 -24.92 -24.17
CA SER A 113 9.38 -25.53 -25.45
C SER A 113 10.53 -24.81 -26.16
N ILE A 114 11.07 -23.73 -25.59
CA ILE A 114 12.11 -22.92 -26.22
C ILE A 114 13.51 -23.43 -25.84
N ASN A 115 14.46 -23.32 -26.77
CA ASN A 115 15.87 -23.48 -26.48
C ASN A 115 16.45 -22.20 -25.84
N TYR A 116 16.64 -22.23 -24.52
CA TYR A 116 17.11 -21.10 -23.72
C TYR A 116 18.51 -20.58 -24.10
N ILE A 117 19.37 -21.46 -24.64
CA ILE A 117 20.73 -21.10 -25.06
C ILE A 117 20.67 -20.13 -26.24
N LYS A 118 19.71 -20.34 -27.15
CA LYS A 118 19.52 -19.50 -28.33
C LYS A 118 18.72 -18.24 -28.01
N TYR A 119 17.74 -18.34 -27.12
CA TYR A 119 16.85 -17.26 -26.74
C TYR A 119 16.84 -17.14 -25.21
N PRO A 120 17.69 -16.27 -24.64
CA PRO A 120 17.70 -16.05 -23.19
C PRO A 120 16.36 -15.51 -22.72
N ILE A 121 15.88 -16.00 -21.57
CA ILE A 121 14.56 -15.64 -21.03
C ILE A 121 14.73 -15.13 -19.61
N ILE A 122 14.14 -13.97 -19.34
CA ILE A 122 14.08 -13.38 -18.00
C ILE A 122 12.62 -13.17 -17.60
N PHE A 123 12.26 -13.66 -16.42
CA PHE A 123 11.00 -13.43 -15.73
C PHE A 123 11.22 -12.40 -14.63
N ILE A 124 10.34 -11.39 -14.55
CA ILE A 124 10.31 -10.44 -13.44
C ILE A 124 8.99 -10.59 -12.70
N CYS A 125 9.07 -10.68 -11.38
CA CYS A 125 7.90 -10.76 -10.54
C CYS A 125 8.16 -10.10 -9.18
N ASN A 126 7.13 -9.48 -8.62
CA ASN A 126 7.13 -9.18 -7.18
C ASN A 126 7.03 -10.46 -6.34
N GLU A 127 7.28 -10.37 -5.04
CA GLU A 127 7.05 -11.49 -4.14
C GLU A 127 5.58 -11.94 -4.19
N THR A 128 5.35 -13.18 -4.64
CA THR A 128 4.02 -13.80 -4.70
C THR A 128 4.11 -15.29 -4.34
N GLU A 129 3.05 -15.81 -3.73
CA GLU A 129 2.94 -17.23 -3.34
C GLU A 129 2.20 -18.09 -4.37
N ASP A 130 1.83 -17.54 -5.52
CA ASP A 130 0.99 -18.20 -6.52
C ASP A 130 1.65 -19.47 -7.09
N LYS A 131 0.83 -20.48 -7.36
CA LYS A 131 1.26 -21.80 -7.87
C LYS A 131 1.95 -21.70 -9.23
N CYS A 132 1.51 -20.79 -10.10
CA CYS A 132 2.12 -20.58 -11.42
C CYS A 132 3.53 -20.01 -11.27
N CYS A 133 3.70 -18.97 -10.44
CA CYS A 133 5.03 -18.43 -10.12
C CYS A 133 5.95 -19.48 -9.49
N LYS A 134 5.45 -20.30 -8.57
CA LYS A 134 6.23 -21.42 -8.00
C LYS A 134 6.72 -22.38 -9.09
N SER A 135 5.87 -22.71 -10.05
CA SER A 135 6.24 -23.58 -11.17
C SER A 135 7.28 -22.96 -12.12
N MET A 136 7.23 -21.64 -12.32
CA MET A 136 8.23 -20.90 -13.10
C MET A 136 9.57 -20.77 -12.36
N LYS A 137 9.54 -20.55 -11.03
CA LYS A 137 10.73 -20.54 -10.19
C LYS A 137 11.47 -21.89 -10.23
N LEU A 138 10.75 -23.01 -10.25
CA LEU A 138 11.35 -24.35 -10.29
C LEU A 138 12.16 -24.64 -11.57
N ILE A 139 11.78 -24.04 -12.70
CA ILE A 139 12.50 -24.23 -13.98
C ILE A 139 13.62 -23.20 -14.19
N SER A 140 13.75 -22.22 -13.30
CA SER A 140 14.60 -21.03 -13.51
C SER A 140 15.71 -20.90 -12.48
N TYR A 141 16.75 -20.12 -12.79
CA TYR A 141 17.64 -19.57 -11.77
C TYR A 141 16.94 -18.44 -11.04
N VAL A 142 16.72 -18.57 -9.74
CA VAL A 142 16.04 -17.55 -8.93
C VAL A 142 17.05 -16.63 -8.28
N ILE A 143 16.88 -15.33 -8.51
CA ILE A 143 17.63 -14.25 -7.87
C ILE A 143 16.66 -13.29 -7.19
N GLU A 144 16.97 -12.96 -5.94
CA GLU A 144 16.18 -12.06 -5.13
C GLU A 144 16.94 -10.74 -4.89
N ILE A 145 16.35 -9.63 -5.31
CA ILE A 145 16.87 -8.28 -5.11
C ILE A 145 16.29 -7.72 -3.82
N ASN A 146 17.04 -7.87 -2.75
CA ASN A 146 16.73 -7.28 -1.44
C ASN A 146 17.80 -6.27 -1.04
N TYR A 147 17.42 -5.00 -1.02
CA TYR A 147 18.31 -3.93 -0.60
C TYR A 147 18.31 -3.78 0.92
N ASN A 148 19.51 -3.85 1.51
CA ASN A 148 19.75 -3.43 2.89
C ASN A 148 20.05 -1.91 2.91
N LYS A 149 20.15 -1.32 4.11
CA LYS A 149 20.46 0.10 4.27
C LYS A 149 21.79 0.51 3.62
N GLN A 150 22.77 -0.39 3.60
CA GLN A 150 24.06 -0.13 2.98
C GLN A 150 23.93 -0.06 1.45
N HIS A 151 23.15 -0.94 0.83
CA HIS A 151 22.90 -0.93 -0.61
C HIS A 151 22.26 0.40 -1.05
N TYR A 152 21.29 0.93 -0.29
CA TYR A 152 20.72 2.25 -0.57
C TYR A 152 21.76 3.36 -0.47
N ARG A 153 22.63 3.32 0.54
CA ARG A 153 23.72 4.29 0.66
C ARG A 153 24.67 4.21 -0.52
N ASP A 154 25.08 3.01 -0.91
CA ASP A 154 26.02 2.81 -2.02
C ASP A 154 25.42 3.23 -3.37
N ILE A 155 24.10 3.16 -3.55
CA ILE A 155 23.41 3.58 -4.78
C ILE A 155 23.18 5.10 -4.80
N LEU A 156 22.93 5.71 -3.64
CA LEU A 156 22.48 7.11 -3.53
C LEU A 156 23.57 8.07 -3.04
N CYS A 157 24.73 7.59 -2.60
CA CYS A 157 25.81 8.41 -2.04
C CYS A 157 26.32 9.47 -3.02
N ASP A 158 26.26 9.19 -4.32
CA ASP A 158 26.71 10.12 -5.36
C ASP A 158 25.72 11.28 -5.56
N LYS A 159 24.49 11.16 -5.03
CA LYS A 159 23.40 12.13 -5.23
C LYS A 159 22.93 12.82 -3.94
N PHE A 160 23.06 12.17 -2.78
CA PHE A 160 22.48 12.68 -1.53
C PHE A 160 23.39 12.45 -0.33
N ASP A 161 23.28 13.34 0.66
CA ASP A 161 23.93 13.19 1.95
C ASP A 161 23.34 12.01 2.75
N ASN A 162 24.19 11.39 3.58
CA ASN A 162 23.85 10.21 4.37
C ASN A 162 22.63 10.42 5.30
N ASP A 163 22.44 11.63 5.83
CA ASP A 163 21.32 11.93 6.73
C ASP A 163 19.99 11.93 5.98
N ILE A 164 19.96 12.49 4.77
CA ILE A 164 18.80 12.51 3.87
C ILE A 164 18.48 11.09 3.38
N ILE A 165 19.50 10.31 3.01
CA ILE A 165 19.31 8.90 2.64
C ILE A 165 18.67 8.13 3.80
N SER A 166 19.08 8.41 5.04
CA SER A 166 18.53 7.75 6.21
C SER A 166 17.06 8.09 6.49
N SER A 167 16.63 9.32 6.19
CA SER A 167 15.22 9.74 6.32
C SER A 167 14.37 9.11 5.24
N PHE A 168 14.83 9.07 3.99
CA PHE A 168 14.12 8.40 2.90
C PHE A 168 13.93 6.90 3.14
N ILE A 169 14.98 6.20 3.59
CA ILE A 169 14.88 4.77 3.90
C ILE A 169 13.87 4.48 5.02
N LYS A 170 13.65 5.43 5.95
CA LYS A 170 12.59 5.32 6.97
C LYS A 170 11.20 5.46 6.37
N GLN A 171 11.03 6.31 5.37
CA GLN A 171 9.75 6.60 4.74
C GLN A 171 9.35 5.55 3.70
N THR A 172 10.28 5.09 2.87
CA THR A 172 9.99 4.14 1.79
C THR A 172 11.17 3.22 1.49
N LYS A 173 10.86 1.99 1.04
CA LYS A 173 11.82 1.02 0.50
C LYS A 173 11.76 0.94 -1.03
N ASN A 174 11.08 1.86 -1.69
CA ASN A 174 10.98 1.89 -3.13
C ASN A 174 12.08 2.81 -3.68
N LEU A 175 13.12 2.24 -4.28
CA LEU A 175 14.25 2.99 -4.82
C LEU A 175 13.80 3.99 -5.89
N ASN A 176 12.85 3.61 -6.75
CA ASN A 176 12.31 4.51 -7.76
C ASN A 176 11.61 5.71 -7.13
N THR A 177 10.82 5.50 -6.07
CA THR A 177 10.21 6.60 -5.31
C THR A 177 11.26 7.50 -4.70
N ILE A 178 12.33 6.94 -4.12
CA ILE A 178 13.42 7.73 -3.55
C ILE A 178 14.10 8.56 -4.65
N ILE A 179 14.44 7.96 -5.79
CA ILE A 179 15.07 8.69 -6.90
C ILE A 179 14.14 9.76 -7.47
N SER A 180 12.83 9.48 -7.60
CA SER A 180 11.87 10.44 -8.15
C SER A 180 11.56 11.58 -7.18
N THR A 181 11.43 11.30 -5.88
CA THR A 181 11.28 12.37 -4.88
C THR A 181 12.56 13.16 -4.78
N ALA A 182 13.71 12.49 -4.65
CA ALA A 182 14.98 13.13 -4.40
C ALA A 182 15.54 13.85 -5.64
N GLY A 183 15.19 13.43 -6.87
CA GLY A 183 15.45 14.20 -8.09
C GLY A 183 14.73 15.55 -8.12
N ASN A 184 13.64 15.69 -7.36
CA ASN A 184 12.91 16.94 -7.18
C ASN A 184 13.32 17.68 -5.89
N PHE A 185 14.27 17.19 -5.07
CA PHE A 185 14.61 17.84 -3.79
C PHE A 185 15.29 19.21 -3.93
N ASP A 186 15.94 19.49 -5.07
CA ASP A 186 16.47 20.83 -5.34
C ASP A 186 15.35 21.86 -5.61
N GLU A 187 14.15 21.42 -6.01
CA GLU A 187 12.97 22.27 -6.19
C GLU A 187 11.97 22.20 -5.01
N ILE A 188 11.88 21.05 -4.30
CA ILE A 188 10.92 20.80 -3.20
C ILE A 188 11.35 21.41 -1.86
N LYS A 189 12.53 22.03 -1.75
CA LYS A 189 12.92 22.81 -0.54
C LYS A 189 11.96 23.97 -0.19
N LYS A 190 10.89 24.19 -0.96
CA LYS A 190 9.86 25.22 -0.72
C LYS A 190 8.44 24.71 -0.46
N ASP A 191 8.17 23.40 -0.43
CA ASP A 191 6.89 22.91 0.08
C ASP A 191 7.09 22.26 1.45
N ASN A 192 6.96 23.08 2.49
CA ASN A 192 6.80 22.59 3.84
C ASN A 192 5.41 21.97 3.94
N GLU A 193 5.27 20.67 3.62
CA GLU A 193 4.10 19.91 4.07
C GLU A 193 4.02 20.03 5.59
N LEU A 194 3.07 20.84 6.06
CA LEU A 194 2.85 21.05 7.47
C LEU A 194 2.11 19.84 8.03
N PRO A 195 2.55 19.29 9.17
CA PRO A 195 1.79 18.25 9.87
C PRO A 195 0.34 18.67 10.10
N VAL A 196 -0.60 17.72 10.04
CA VAL A 196 -2.05 17.97 10.14
C VAL A 196 -2.43 18.81 11.36
N ASP A 197 -1.80 18.57 12.51
CA ASP A 197 -2.02 19.33 13.74
C ASP A 197 -1.54 20.79 13.63
N VAL A 198 -0.44 21.03 12.91
CA VAL A 198 0.06 22.39 12.63
C VAL A 198 -0.86 23.09 11.62
N THR A 199 -1.31 22.38 10.58
CA THR A 199 -2.25 22.90 9.59
C THR A 199 -3.57 23.30 10.23
N LEU A 200 -4.15 22.44 11.08
CA LEU A 200 -5.40 22.71 11.78
C LEU A 200 -5.26 23.89 12.75
N ASN A 201 -4.17 23.93 13.53
CA ASN A 201 -3.88 25.07 14.41
C ASN A 201 -3.72 26.37 13.63
N ASN A 202 -3.04 26.36 12.49
CA ASN A 202 -2.91 27.54 11.64
C ASN A 202 -4.28 28.02 11.16
N ILE A 203 -5.13 27.14 10.64
CA ILE A 203 -6.46 27.52 10.13
C ILE A 203 -7.33 28.13 11.24
N LEU A 204 -7.27 27.57 12.45
CA LEU A 204 -8.06 28.03 13.59
C LEU A 204 -7.54 29.34 14.21
N THR A 205 -6.24 29.63 14.10
CA THR A 205 -5.62 30.80 14.76
C THR A 205 -5.33 31.98 13.85
N LYS A 206 -5.16 31.76 12.53
CA LYS A 206 -4.85 32.80 11.55
C LYS A 206 -6.05 33.11 10.67
N GLU A 207 -6.05 34.28 10.05
CA GLU A 207 -7.03 34.61 9.01
C GLU A 207 -6.60 34.06 7.66
N TYR A 208 -7.51 33.31 7.04
CA TYR A 208 -7.35 32.69 5.74
C TYR A 208 -8.63 32.90 4.94
N THR A 209 -8.49 33.09 3.62
CA THR A 209 -9.66 33.06 2.73
C THR A 209 -10.18 31.64 2.59
N ILE A 210 -11.43 31.48 2.13
CA ILE A 210 -12.00 30.15 1.85
C ILE A 210 -11.11 29.35 0.90
N THR A 211 -10.58 29.99 -0.15
CA THR A 211 -9.68 29.36 -1.12
C THR A 211 -8.38 28.90 -0.48
N ASP A 212 -7.83 29.66 0.48
CA ASP A 212 -6.63 29.25 1.20
C ASP A 212 -6.89 28.05 2.10
N ILE A 213 -8.04 28.00 2.78
CA ILE A 213 -8.43 26.85 3.60
C ILE A 213 -8.61 25.60 2.73
N ILE A 214 -9.25 25.74 1.56
CA ILE A 214 -9.39 24.62 0.61
C ILE A 214 -8.02 24.08 0.20
N ARG A 215 -7.08 24.97 -0.17
CA ARG A 215 -5.70 24.59 -0.53
C ARG A 215 -4.94 23.93 0.62
N LEU A 216 -5.08 24.43 1.84
CA LEU A 216 -4.43 23.85 3.02
C LEU A 216 -5.00 22.46 3.37
N CYS A 217 -6.27 22.21 3.05
CA CYS A 217 -6.93 20.95 3.32
C CYS A 217 -6.84 19.93 2.18
N SER A 218 -6.45 20.33 0.96
CA SER A 218 -6.61 19.48 -0.23
C SER A 218 -5.83 18.17 -0.20
N SER A 219 -4.68 18.13 0.48
CA SER A 219 -3.86 16.90 0.58
C SER A 219 -4.48 15.86 1.51
N ASP A 220 -5.09 16.29 2.61
CA ASP A 220 -5.45 15.44 3.75
C ASP A 220 -6.85 15.74 4.30
N TYR A 221 -7.79 16.19 3.46
CA TYR A 221 -9.10 16.66 3.88
C TYR A 221 -9.89 15.62 4.70
N THR A 222 -9.80 14.33 4.38
CA THR A 222 -10.45 13.27 5.17
C THR A 222 -9.88 13.21 6.59
N VAL A 223 -8.55 13.31 6.73
CA VAL A 223 -7.87 13.27 8.02
C VAL A 223 -8.17 14.54 8.81
N ILE A 224 -8.12 15.69 8.15
CA ILE A 224 -8.42 17.00 8.74
C ILE A 224 -9.88 17.07 9.20
N SER A 225 -10.83 16.60 8.39
CA SER A 225 -12.26 16.54 8.71
C SER A 225 -12.51 15.73 9.98
N LEU A 226 -11.99 14.49 10.04
CA LEU A 226 -12.15 13.61 11.19
C LEU A 226 -11.45 14.16 12.44
N ASN A 227 -10.27 14.77 12.30
CA ASN A 227 -9.60 15.46 13.39
C ASN A 227 -10.40 16.67 13.88
N THR A 228 -10.99 17.45 12.97
CA THR A 228 -11.84 18.57 13.32
C THR A 228 -13.02 18.07 14.16
N LEU A 229 -13.79 17.10 13.65
CA LEU A 229 -14.94 16.52 14.36
C LEU A 229 -14.62 15.99 15.76
N GLU A 230 -13.53 15.23 15.92
CA GLU A 230 -13.10 14.71 17.22
C GLU A 230 -12.76 15.84 18.22
N ASN A 231 -12.26 16.97 17.72
CA ASN A 231 -11.81 18.08 18.55
C ASN A 231 -12.90 19.13 18.84
N ILE A 232 -13.96 19.24 18.04
CA ILE A 232 -15.05 20.23 18.23
C ILE A 232 -15.58 20.27 19.68
N PRO A 233 -15.89 19.14 20.36
CA PRO A 233 -16.39 19.17 21.72
C PRO A 233 -15.42 19.75 22.75
N TYR A 234 -14.11 19.71 22.44
CA TYR A 234 -13.05 20.27 23.28
C TYR A 234 -12.75 21.74 22.93
N LEU A 235 -12.98 22.12 21.67
CA LEU A 235 -12.75 23.46 21.13
C LEU A 235 -13.84 24.46 21.54
N ILE A 236 -15.11 24.03 21.58
CA ILE A 236 -16.24 24.89 21.89
C ILE A 236 -16.56 24.82 23.38
N LYS A 237 -16.33 25.91 24.13
CA LYS A 237 -16.74 26.04 25.53
C LYS A 237 -17.51 27.35 25.76
N PRO A 238 -18.75 27.30 26.27
CA PRO A 238 -19.55 26.11 26.61
C PRO A 238 -20.01 25.33 25.38
N LEU A 239 -20.23 24.00 25.55
CA LEU A 239 -20.66 23.13 24.45
C LEU A 239 -21.99 23.61 23.87
N ASN A 240 -22.01 23.88 22.56
CA ASN A 240 -23.22 24.27 21.83
C ASN A 240 -23.66 23.10 20.92
N ASN A 241 -24.75 22.44 21.29
CA ASN A 241 -25.27 21.28 20.58
C ASN A 241 -25.69 21.60 19.13
N ASN A 242 -26.14 22.82 18.85
CA ASN A 242 -26.54 23.20 17.49
C ASN A 242 -25.31 23.28 16.59
N ILE A 243 -24.22 23.86 17.07
CA ILE A 243 -22.96 23.93 16.31
C ILE A 243 -22.41 22.53 16.07
N LEU A 244 -22.41 21.67 17.09
CA LEU A 244 -21.97 20.29 16.95
C LEU A 244 -22.82 19.54 15.90
N TYR A 245 -24.14 19.70 15.96
CA TYR A 245 -25.07 19.10 15.00
C TYR A 245 -24.82 19.61 13.58
N ASP A 246 -24.66 20.91 13.38
CA ASP A 246 -24.44 21.50 12.05
C ASP A 246 -23.09 21.07 11.45
N ASN A 247 -22.05 20.98 12.27
CA ASN A 247 -20.75 20.46 11.85
C ASN A 247 -20.84 18.99 11.46
N TYR A 248 -21.50 18.16 12.27
CA TYR A 248 -21.69 16.75 11.96
C TYR A 248 -22.51 16.56 10.68
N LYS A 249 -23.60 17.32 10.54
CA LYS A 249 -24.45 17.33 9.34
C LYS A 249 -23.68 17.73 8.09
N SER A 250 -22.76 18.69 8.20
CA SER A 250 -21.86 19.08 7.11
C SER A 250 -20.98 17.93 6.64
N VAL A 251 -20.38 17.18 7.56
CA VAL A 251 -19.55 16.02 7.20
C VAL A 251 -20.39 14.89 6.60
N VAL A 252 -21.63 14.68 7.08
CA VAL A 252 -22.57 13.74 6.44
C VAL A 252 -22.90 14.15 4.99
N TYR A 253 -22.92 15.45 4.68
CA TYR A 253 -23.08 15.89 3.29
C TYR A 253 -21.87 15.53 2.42
N ASP A 254 -20.64 15.60 2.93
CA ASP A 254 -19.46 15.09 2.22
C ASP A 254 -19.58 13.60 1.93
N ASP A 255 -19.92 12.78 2.94
CA ASP A 255 -20.13 11.34 2.76
C ASP A 255 -21.20 11.02 1.71
N TYR A 256 -22.30 11.79 1.68
CA TYR A 256 -23.35 11.65 0.67
C TYR A 256 -22.87 12.01 -0.74
N ILE A 257 -22.08 13.08 -0.86
CA ILE A 257 -21.51 13.54 -2.13
C ILE A 257 -20.54 12.48 -2.66
N GLU A 258 -19.67 11.96 -1.81
CA GLU A 258 -18.79 10.85 -2.13
C GLU A 258 -19.60 9.64 -2.63
N TYR A 259 -20.50 9.11 -1.80
CA TYR A 259 -21.27 7.92 -2.14
C TYR A 259 -22.02 8.03 -3.48
N LYS A 260 -22.71 9.16 -3.70
CA LYS A 260 -23.60 9.32 -4.85
C LYS A 260 -22.86 9.67 -6.14
N TYR A 261 -21.68 10.27 -6.05
CA TYR A 261 -21.03 10.90 -7.20
C TYR A 261 -19.54 10.53 -7.40
N ILE A 262 -19.03 9.50 -6.72
CA ILE A 262 -17.71 8.89 -7.00
C ILE A 262 -17.48 8.66 -8.52
N GLN A 263 -18.52 8.34 -9.28
CA GLN A 263 -18.42 8.03 -10.72
C GLN A 263 -18.48 9.25 -11.64
N ASN A 264 -18.83 10.43 -11.12
CA ASN A 264 -19.17 11.62 -11.93
C ASN A 264 -18.12 12.73 -11.89
N ASN A 265 -16.88 12.44 -11.46
CA ASN A 265 -15.78 13.42 -11.35
C ASN A 265 -16.22 14.74 -10.69
N ILE A 266 -16.85 14.65 -9.50
CA ILE A 266 -17.19 15.86 -8.75
C ILE A 266 -15.93 16.64 -8.39
N ASP A 267 -16.07 17.96 -8.41
CA ASP A 267 -15.08 18.89 -7.93
C ASP A 267 -14.76 18.62 -6.46
N VAL A 268 -13.51 18.22 -6.21
CA VAL A 268 -12.97 17.88 -4.88
C VAL A 268 -13.13 19.06 -3.92
N ASP A 269 -13.17 20.29 -4.44
CA ASP A 269 -13.37 21.50 -3.63
C ASP A 269 -14.71 21.51 -2.91
N VAL A 270 -15.76 20.93 -3.52
CA VAL A 270 -17.09 20.82 -2.88
C VAL A 270 -17.03 19.87 -1.69
N ARG A 271 -16.26 18.78 -1.81
CA ARG A 271 -16.03 17.84 -0.71
C ARG A 271 -15.22 18.48 0.41
N ILE A 272 -14.13 19.17 0.07
CA ILE A 272 -13.28 19.90 1.03
C ILE A 272 -14.11 20.97 1.75
N PHE A 273 -15.04 21.62 1.05
CA PHE A 273 -15.91 22.61 1.64
C PHE A 273 -16.79 22.04 2.76
N TYR A 274 -17.51 20.95 2.49
CA TYR A 274 -18.40 20.34 3.48
C TYR A 274 -17.66 19.57 4.57
N SER A 275 -16.51 18.96 4.26
CA SER A 275 -15.74 18.17 5.21
C SER A 275 -14.86 19.02 6.14
N CYS A 276 -14.29 20.12 5.64
CA CYS A 276 -13.27 20.89 6.36
C CYS A 276 -13.64 22.36 6.51
N VAL A 277 -13.93 23.07 5.42
CA VAL A 277 -14.07 24.53 5.44
C VAL A 277 -15.25 24.97 6.29
N TYR A 278 -16.44 24.41 6.03
CA TYR A 278 -17.64 24.77 6.78
C TYR A 278 -17.47 24.45 8.26
N PRO A 279 -17.02 23.24 8.66
CA PRO A 279 -16.77 22.96 10.07
C PRO A 279 -15.78 23.92 10.74
N LEU A 280 -14.63 24.16 10.11
CA LEU A 280 -13.57 25.01 10.67
C LEU A 280 -14.01 26.47 10.82
N LEU A 281 -14.74 27.03 9.85
CA LEU A 281 -15.27 28.39 9.95
C LEU A 281 -16.37 28.51 11.00
N ASN A 282 -17.24 27.50 11.12
CA ASN A 282 -18.35 27.52 12.07
C ASN A 282 -17.88 27.49 13.54
N ILE A 283 -16.71 26.91 13.81
CA ILE A 283 -16.14 26.83 15.17
C ILE A 283 -15.13 27.93 15.49
N LYS A 284 -14.59 28.62 14.48
CA LYS A 284 -13.49 29.57 14.63
C LYS A 284 -13.80 30.71 15.60
N SER A 285 -15.02 31.23 15.58
CA SER A 285 -15.47 32.31 16.48
C SER A 285 -15.58 31.89 17.95
N TYR A 286 -15.51 30.59 18.25
CA TYR A 286 -15.64 30.04 19.59
C TYR A 286 -14.30 29.64 20.24
N ILE A 287 -13.18 29.87 19.54
CA ILE A 287 -11.84 29.47 19.98
C ILE A 287 -11.10 30.69 20.55
N ASN A 288 -10.75 30.62 21.83
CA ASN A 288 -10.11 31.74 22.54
C ASN A 288 -8.58 31.62 22.70
N ASN A 289 -7.95 30.45 22.50
CA ASN A 289 -6.51 30.24 22.70
C ASN A 289 -5.97 29.04 21.91
N MET A 290 -4.63 28.93 21.79
CA MET A 290 -3.95 27.77 21.19
C MET A 290 -4.43 26.46 21.79
N VAL A 291 -4.85 25.53 20.93
CA VAL A 291 -5.50 24.29 21.35
C VAL A 291 -4.54 23.12 21.14
N LYS A 292 -4.33 22.35 22.21
CA LYS A 292 -3.72 21.03 22.10
C LYS A 292 -4.74 20.09 21.46
N LEU A 293 -4.60 19.88 20.16
CA LEU A 293 -5.46 18.98 19.39
C LEU A 293 -5.14 17.52 19.71
N LYS A 294 -6.20 16.71 19.83
CA LYS A 294 -6.09 15.26 19.95
C LYS A 294 -6.16 14.67 18.55
N TYR A 295 -5.11 13.94 18.16
CA TYR A 295 -5.11 13.27 16.87
C TYR A 295 -6.17 12.17 16.83
N ASN A 296 -7.01 12.19 15.81
CA ASN A 296 -8.08 11.25 15.59
C ASN A 296 -7.48 9.86 15.26
N LYS A 297 -7.83 8.86 16.08
CA LYS A 297 -7.39 7.47 15.90
C LYS A 297 -8.37 6.63 15.07
N TYR A 298 -9.52 7.17 14.67
CA TYR A 298 -10.59 6.52 13.91
C TYR A 298 -10.06 5.76 12.70
N ILE A 299 -9.22 6.35 11.85
CA ILE A 299 -8.70 5.64 10.68
C ILE A 299 -7.88 4.41 11.10
N SER A 300 -6.98 4.56 12.07
CA SER A 300 -6.20 3.44 12.62
C SER A 300 -7.08 2.37 13.27
N HIS A 301 -8.12 2.80 13.98
CA HIS A 301 -9.14 2.00 14.62
C HIS A 301 -9.99 1.24 13.59
N SER A 302 -10.42 1.87 12.50
CA SER A 302 -11.18 1.23 11.43
C SER A 302 -10.34 0.21 10.65
N ILE A 303 -9.06 0.51 10.38
CA ILE A 303 -8.15 -0.44 9.72
C ILE A 303 -7.94 -1.69 10.57
N ILE A 304 -7.69 -1.53 11.87
CA ILE A 304 -7.55 -2.65 12.80
C ILE A 304 -8.86 -3.46 12.82
N GLN A 305 -10.02 -2.80 12.81
CA GLN A 305 -11.32 -3.46 12.83
C GLN A 305 -11.61 -4.22 11.53
N ILE A 306 -11.34 -3.64 10.36
CA ILE A 306 -11.50 -4.31 9.05
C ILE A 306 -10.59 -5.54 8.97
N HIS A 307 -9.33 -5.41 9.41
CA HIS A 307 -8.42 -6.55 9.48
C HIS A 307 -8.97 -7.65 10.41
N ASN A 308 -9.53 -7.29 11.55
CA ASN A 308 -10.15 -8.25 12.47
C ASN A 308 -11.46 -8.84 11.95
N GLN A 309 -12.24 -8.12 11.13
CA GLN A 309 -13.47 -8.62 10.52
C GLN A 309 -13.18 -9.71 9.48
N THR A 310 -12.08 -9.64 8.73
CA THR A 310 -11.68 -10.73 7.83
C THR A 310 -11.38 -12.05 8.54
N ILE A 311 -11.11 -11.99 9.85
CA ILE A 311 -10.90 -13.15 10.73
C ILE A 311 -12.25 -13.69 11.26
N LEU A 312 -13.29 -12.87 11.29
CA LEU A 312 -14.62 -13.14 11.83
C LEU A 312 -15.62 -13.57 10.74
N ARG A 313 -15.25 -14.49 9.83
CA ARG A 313 -16.18 -15.02 8.81
C ARG A 313 -17.45 -15.67 9.38
N ASP A 314 -17.52 -15.84 10.70
CA ASP A 314 -18.72 -16.26 11.42
C ASP A 314 -19.40 -15.04 12.09
N GLU A 315 -20.57 -14.71 11.55
CA GLU A 315 -21.65 -13.86 12.10
C GLU A 315 -21.25 -12.56 12.82
N THR A 316 -21.35 -11.44 12.09
CA THR A 316 -21.22 -10.06 12.58
C THR A 316 -22.13 -9.71 13.78
N GLU A 317 -23.24 -10.42 13.97
CA GLU A 317 -24.15 -10.23 15.12
C GLU A 317 -23.50 -10.58 16.47
N LEU A 318 -22.51 -11.49 16.48
CA LEU A 318 -21.83 -11.90 17.71
C LEU A 318 -20.92 -10.78 18.26
N TYR A 319 -20.29 -9.99 17.38
CA TYR A 319 -19.26 -9.02 17.77
C TYR A 319 -19.83 -7.78 18.48
N LEU A 320 -20.83 -7.13 17.89
CA LEU A 320 -21.49 -5.98 18.50
C LEU A 320 -22.20 -6.38 19.79
N GLY A 321 -22.77 -7.59 19.84
CA GLY A 321 -23.36 -8.17 21.04
C GLY A 321 -22.35 -8.35 22.18
N ILE A 322 -21.19 -8.95 21.93
CA ILE A 322 -20.15 -9.18 22.94
C ILE A 322 -19.57 -7.86 23.45
N VAL A 323 -19.27 -6.90 22.55
CA VAL A 323 -18.69 -5.60 22.94
C VAL A 323 -19.71 -4.74 23.70
N SER A 324 -20.97 -4.70 23.23
CA SER A 324 -22.08 -4.02 23.93
C SER A 324 -22.30 -4.61 25.32
N ASN A 325 -22.27 -5.94 25.45
CA ASN A 325 -22.48 -6.62 26.73
C ASN A 325 -21.27 -6.50 27.66
N MET A 326 -20.03 -6.47 27.15
CA MET A 326 -18.83 -6.16 27.95
C MET A 326 -18.81 -4.71 28.45
N TYR A 327 -19.36 -3.79 27.65
CA TYR A 327 -19.53 -2.41 28.07
C TYR A 327 -20.63 -2.28 29.12
N LYS A 328 -21.76 -2.99 28.97
CA LYS A 328 -22.86 -3.04 29.95
C LYS A 328 -22.48 -3.77 31.25
N SER A 329 -21.69 -4.84 31.19
CA SER A 329 -21.21 -5.56 32.38
C SER A 329 -20.16 -4.77 33.18
N LEU A 330 -19.67 -3.66 32.65
CA LEU A 330 -18.87 -2.70 33.41
C LEU A 330 -19.75 -1.70 34.17
N THR A 331 -21.05 -1.66 33.91
CA THR A 331 -22.02 -0.70 34.48
C THR A 331 -23.15 -1.35 35.28
N ASP A 332 -23.53 -2.61 35.02
CA ASP A 332 -24.52 -3.39 35.77
C ASP A 332 -24.10 -4.88 35.84
N ASP A 333 -24.40 -5.53 36.98
CA ASP A 333 -23.87 -6.86 37.34
C ASP A 333 -24.65 -8.06 36.76
N ASP A 334 -25.82 -7.87 36.13
CA ASP A 334 -26.72 -8.97 35.75
C ASP A 334 -27.00 -9.06 34.24
N ILE A 335 -26.15 -9.78 33.50
CA ILE A 335 -26.49 -10.33 32.17
C ILE A 335 -25.77 -11.68 32.02
N THR A 336 -26.44 -12.74 31.58
CA THR A 336 -25.81 -14.03 31.23
C THR A 336 -25.57 -14.11 29.72
N ILE A 337 -24.41 -14.64 29.31
CA ILE A 337 -24.05 -14.82 27.90
C ILE A 337 -23.83 -16.31 27.65
N ASN A 338 -24.57 -16.89 26.70
CA ASN A 338 -24.34 -18.25 26.27
C ASN A 338 -23.07 -18.32 25.39
N LEU A 339 -22.03 -18.98 25.89
CA LEU A 339 -20.68 -19.00 25.30
C LEU A 339 -20.36 -20.31 24.57
N ASP A 340 -21.31 -21.24 24.45
CA ASP A 340 -21.05 -22.61 23.99
C ASP A 340 -20.51 -22.69 22.55
N ASN A 341 -20.65 -21.61 21.76
CA ASN A 341 -20.19 -21.54 20.37
C ASN A 341 -19.01 -20.56 20.15
N ILE A 342 -18.42 -19.95 21.19
CA ILE A 342 -17.38 -18.92 21.00
C ILE A 342 -15.97 -19.50 20.99
N ASN A 343 -15.25 -19.34 19.88
CA ASN A 343 -13.85 -19.71 19.77
C ASN A 343 -12.97 -18.86 20.70
N LEU A 344 -12.34 -19.49 21.71
CA LEU A 344 -11.46 -18.85 22.71
C LEU A 344 -10.30 -18.05 22.08
N LYS A 345 -9.74 -18.48 20.94
CA LYS A 345 -8.66 -17.75 20.25
C LYS A 345 -9.17 -16.46 19.63
N THR A 346 -10.39 -16.47 19.10
CA THR A 346 -11.06 -15.28 18.57
C THR A 346 -11.29 -14.30 19.71
N LEU A 347 -11.83 -14.79 20.83
CA LEU A 347 -12.12 -13.99 22.01
C LEU A 347 -10.87 -13.35 22.65
N GLU A 348 -9.75 -14.07 22.77
CA GLU A 348 -8.47 -13.53 23.27
C GLU A 348 -7.89 -12.44 22.35
N LYS A 349 -8.05 -12.57 21.03
CA LYS A 349 -7.67 -11.51 20.10
C LYS A 349 -8.58 -10.29 20.25
N GLN A 350 -9.89 -10.50 20.43
CA GLN A 350 -10.85 -9.41 20.66
C GLN A 350 -10.61 -8.67 21.97
N MET A 351 -10.12 -9.33 23.02
CA MET A 351 -9.68 -8.65 24.23
C MET A 351 -8.52 -7.68 24.00
N LYS A 352 -7.53 -8.11 23.22
CA LYS A 352 -6.35 -7.28 22.92
C LYS A 352 -6.77 -6.04 22.12
N VAL A 353 -7.72 -6.23 21.20
CA VAL A 353 -8.40 -5.17 20.46
C VAL A 353 -9.10 -4.25 21.47
N PHE A 354 -10.07 -4.72 22.25
CA PHE A 354 -10.78 -3.90 23.25
C PHE A 354 -9.84 -3.10 24.19
N ASN A 355 -8.83 -3.76 24.74
CA ASN A 355 -7.82 -3.14 25.58
C ASN A 355 -7.08 -1.99 24.86
N TYR A 356 -6.78 -2.18 23.58
CA TYR A 356 -6.16 -1.16 22.73
C TYR A 356 -7.10 0.02 22.45
N TYR A 357 -8.36 -0.19 22.06
CA TYR A 357 -9.30 0.90 21.73
C TYR A 357 -9.69 1.74 22.95
N TYR A 358 -9.92 1.09 24.09
CA TYR A 358 -10.39 1.76 25.31
C TYR A 358 -9.27 2.08 26.29
N ASN A 359 -8.01 1.83 25.90
CA ASN A 359 -6.81 2.04 26.71
C ASN A 359 -6.92 1.38 28.11
N LYS A 360 -7.51 0.17 28.15
CA LYS A 360 -7.71 -0.62 29.36
C LYS A 360 -6.75 -1.80 29.38
N ASN A 361 -6.33 -2.23 30.56
CA ASN A 361 -5.56 -3.45 30.76
C ASN A 361 -6.44 -4.50 31.44
N MET A 362 -7.38 -5.11 30.72
CA MET A 362 -8.07 -6.29 31.24
C MET A 362 -7.11 -7.47 31.25
N ASN A 363 -6.84 -7.99 32.45
CA ASN A 363 -5.99 -9.14 32.66
C ASN A 363 -6.76 -10.43 32.35
N LYS A 364 -6.09 -11.48 31.87
CA LYS A 364 -6.70 -12.79 31.54
C LYS A 364 -7.58 -13.34 32.67
N LYS A 365 -7.22 -13.08 33.94
CA LYS A 365 -7.98 -13.44 35.15
C LYS A 365 -9.28 -12.64 35.33
N GLN A 366 -9.27 -11.34 35.10
CA GLN A 366 -10.47 -10.49 35.17
C GLN A 366 -11.47 -10.89 34.08
N PHE A 367 -10.94 -11.23 32.91
CA PHE A 367 -11.72 -11.70 31.79
C PHE A 367 -12.35 -13.07 32.00
N THR A 368 -11.59 -14.03 32.53
CA THR A 368 -12.15 -15.34 32.92
C THR A 368 -13.15 -15.22 34.06
N LYS A 369 -13.00 -14.22 34.94
CA LYS A 369 -14.00 -13.93 35.99
C LYS A 369 -15.30 -13.39 35.39
N ILE A 370 -15.22 -12.46 34.42
CA ILE A 370 -16.38 -11.98 33.68
C ILE A 370 -17.05 -13.16 32.96
N ILE A 371 -16.30 -13.94 32.18
CA ILE A 371 -16.81 -15.16 31.51
C ILE A 371 -17.50 -16.14 32.49
N LYS A 372 -16.90 -16.42 33.64
CA LYS A 372 -17.47 -17.35 34.63
C LYS A 372 -18.71 -16.79 35.34
N ASN A 373 -18.77 -15.48 35.55
CA ASN A 373 -19.96 -14.82 36.09
C ASN A 373 -21.12 -14.84 35.09
N LEU A 374 -20.83 -14.79 33.79
CA LEU A 374 -21.82 -14.85 32.70
C LEU A 374 -22.35 -16.27 32.42
N GLN A 375 -21.72 -17.32 32.99
CA GLN A 375 -22.07 -18.74 32.84
C GLN A 375 -22.92 -19.32 34.00
N LYS A 376 -23.11 -18.57 35.08
CA LYS A 376 -24.06 -18.89 36.16
C LYS A 376 -25.39 -18.25 35.85
#